data_AF-A0A5F2G8U9-F1
#
_entry.id   AF-A0A5F2G8U9-F1
#
_cell.length_a   1.000
_cell.length_b   1.000
_cell.length_c   1.000
_cell.angle_alpha   90.00
_cell.angle_beta   90.00
_cell.angle_gamma   90.00
#
_symmetry.space_group_name_H-M   'P 1'
#
loop_
_entity.id
_entity.type
_entity.pdbx_description
1 polymer ?
#
loop_
_entity_poly.entity_id
_entity_poly.type
_entity_poly.pdbx_seq_one_letter_code
_entity_poly.pdbx_strand_id
1 'polypeptide(L)' 'VAVRNLSEAGDLREAATNLFAYMQALDRSGAATIAVEPIPFDGLGEAINDRLARAAAPRDKIA' A
#
# COMPACT_ATOMS: atom_id res chain seq x y z
N VAL A 1 8.01 2.37 15.56
CA VAL A 1 7.05 2.61 14.45
C VAL A 1 7.77 2.30 13.15
N ALA A 2 7.22 1.44 12.29
CA ALA A 2 7.82 1.12 10.98
C ALA A 2 7.18 2.01 9.90
N VAL A 3 8.00 2.62 9.04
CA VAL A 3 7.54 3.49 7.95
C VAL A 3 8.26 3.11 6.66
N ARG A 4 7.55 3.21 5.53
CA ARG A 4 8.06 3.02 4.17
C ARG A 4 7.52 4.12 3.28
N ASN A 5 8.40 4.82 2.58
CA ASN A 5 8.02 5.83 1.59
C ASN A 5 7.95 5.15 0.21
N LEU A 6 6.78 5.15 -0.44
CA LEU A 6 6.59 4.52 -1.73
C LEU A 6 7.42 5.19 -2.85
N SER A 7 7.60 6.51 -2.79
CA SER A 7 8.45 7.28 -3.70
C SER A 7 8.81 8.61 -3.05
N GLU A 8 10.11 8.85 -2.83
CA GLU A 8 10.58 10.13 -2.29
C GLU A 8 10.34 11.29 -3.28
N ALA A 9 10.28 10.98 -4.58
CA ALA A 9 10.02 11.95 -5.63
C ALA A 9 8.52 12.16 -5.93
N GLY A 10 7.63 11.36 -5.34
CA GLY A 10 6.19 11.37 -5.68
C GLY A 10 5.87 10.77 -7.06
N ASP A 11 6.75 9.94 -7.61
CA ASP A 11 6.55 9.28 -8.90
C ASP A 11 5.65 8.03 -8.74
N LEU A 12 4.52 7.99 -9.45
CA LEU A 12 3.55 6.90 -9.37
C LEU A 12 4.07 5.56 -9.91
N ARG A 13 5.05 5.56 -10.84
CA ARG A 13 5.71 4.33 -11.31
C ARG A 13 6.59 3.76 -10.22
N GLU A 14 7.41 4.60 -9.59
CA GLU A 14 8.25 4.19 -8.46
C GLU A 14 7.38 3.66 -7.31
N ALA A 15 6.31 4.39 -6.97
CA ALA A 15 5.36 3.98 -5.96
C ALA A 15 4.73 2.61 -6.25
N ALA A 16 4.29 2.38 -7.50
CA ALA A 16 3.73 1.10 -7.92
C ALA A 16 4.76 -0.04 -7.85
N THR A 17 6.02 0.21 -8.24
CA THR A 17 7.10 -0.78 -8.17
C THR A 17 7.41 -1.18 -6.72
N ASN A 18 7.39 -0.23 -5.79
CA ASN A 18 7.72 -0.46 -4.39
C ASN A 18 6.58 -1.05 -3.55
N LEU A 19 5.33 -0.84 -3.97
CA LEU A 19 4.11 -1.09 -3.18
C LEU A 19 4.09 -2.46 -2.49
N PHE A 20 4.19 -3.55 -3.25
CA PHE A 20 4.04 -4.89 -2.69
C PHE A 20 5.18 -5.26 -1.72
N ALA A 21 6.41 -4.90 -2.05
CA ALA A 21 7.56 -5.17 -1.19
C ALA A 21 7.42 -4.45 0.15
N TYR A 22 6.94 -3.21 0.13
CA TYR A 22 6.79 -2.41 1.34
C TYR A 22 5.57 -2.81 2.16
N MET A 23 4.44 -3.13 1.53
CA MET A 23 3.29 -3.73 2.21
C MET A 23 3.69 -5.02 2.92
N GLN A 24 4.40 -5.92 2.24
CA GLN A 24 4.88 -7.17 2.85
C GLN A 24 5.86 -6.93 4.01
N ALA A 25 6.76 -5.95 3.89
CA ALA A 25 7.68 -5.59 4.97
C ALA A 25 6.93 -5.03 6.20
N LEU A 26 5.88 -4.23 5.97
CA LEU A 26 5.04 -3.69 7.03
C LEU A 26 4.15 -4.77 7.67
N ASP A 27 3.57 -5.68 6.88
CA ASP A 27 2.82 -6.83 7.41
C ASP A 27 3.69 -7.68 8.34
N ARG A 28 4.94 -7.97 7.94
CA ARG A 28 5.90 -8.72 8.75
C ARG A 28 6.33 -8.00 10.03
N SER A 29 6.10 -6.70 10.14
CA SER A 29 6.37 -5.96 11.38
C SER A 29 5.38 -6.32 12.50
N GLY A 30 4.28 -7.01 12.19
CA GLY A 30 3.24 -7.35 13.17
C GLY A 30 2.33 -6.19 13.53
N ALA A 31 2.35 -5.09 12.76
CA ALA A 31 1.45 -3.96 12.95
C ALA A 31 -0.01 -4.41 12.77
N ALA A 32 -0.90 -3.97 13.68
CA ALA A 32 -2.33 -4.26 13.58
C ALA A 32 -3.01 -3.52 12.41
N THR A 33 -2.42 -2.43 11.94
CA THR A 33 -2.97 -1.59 10.88
C THR A 33 -1.83 -0.90 10.14
N ILE A 34 -1.95 -0.82 8.81
CA ILE A 34 -1.09 -0.02 7.94
C ILE A 34 -1.90 1.17 7.46
N ALA A 35 -1.46 2.37 7.80
CA ALA A 35 -2.02 3.61 7.25
C ALA A 35 -1.21 4.03 6.02
N VAL A 36 -1.89 4.54 4.99
CA VAL A 36 -1.28 5.00 3.74
C VAL A 36 -1.72 6.44 3.49
N GLU A 37 -0.78 7.29 3.08
CA GLU A 37 -1.11 8.66 2.66
C GLU A 37 -1.93 8.65 1.36
N PRO A 38 -2.75 9.68 1.09
CA PRO A 38 -3.53 9.76 -0.14
C PRO A 38 -2.63 9.70 -1.38
N ILE A 39 -2.99 8.82 -2.31
CA ILE A 39 -2.31 8.70 -3.61
C ILE A 39 -3.23 9.32 -4.68
N PRO A 40 -2.71 10.15 -5.60
CA PRO A 40 -3.48 10.71 -6.70
C PRO A 40 -4.31 9.64 -7.45
N PHE A 41 -5.51 10.00 -7.89
CA PHE A 41 -6.42 9.11 -8.62
C PHE A 41 -6.34 9.35 -10.13
N ASP A 42 -5.12 9.37 -10.66
CA ASP A 42 -4.86 9.48 -12.09
C ASP A 42 -3.80 8.47 -12.54
N GLY A 43 -3.99 7.92 -13.74
CA GLY A 43 -3.04 7.01 -14.38
C GLY A 43 -2.72 5.79 -13.50
N LEU A 44 -1.46 5.65 -13.07
CA LEU A 44 -1.05 4.55 -12.20
C LEU A 44 -1.58 4.67 -10.77
N GLY A 45 -1.93 5.88 -10.34
CA GLY A 45 -2.45 6.12 -9.00
C GLY A 45 -3.82 5.48 -8.77
N GLU A 46 -4.69 5.46 -9.79
CA GLU A 46 -5.96 4.70 -9.75
C GLU A 46 -5.71 3.22 -9.52
N ALA A 47 -4.72 2.66 -10.23
CA ALA A 47 -4.34 1.27 -10.08
C ALA A 47 -3.84 1.00 -8.66
N ILE A 48 -2.93 1.82 -8.13
CA ILE A 48 -2.40 1.66 -6.77
C ILE A 48 -3.51 1.71 -5.71
N ASN A 49 -4.40 2.71 -5.79
CA ASN A 49 -5.52 2.86 -4.87
C ASN A 49 -6.45 1.63 -4.89
N ASP A 50 -6.73 1.06 -6.07
CA ASP A 50 -7.49 -0.18 -6.19
C ASP A 50 -6.80 -1.38 -5.49
N ARG A 51 -5.47 -1.51 -5.60
CA ARG A 51 -4.74 -2.59 -4.90
C ARG A 51 -4.80 -2.39 -3.38
N LEU A 52 -4.65 -1.16 -2.91
CA LEU A 52 -4.76 -0.81 -1.50
C LEU A 52 -6.16 -1.12 -0.94
N ALA A 53 -7.22 -0.74 -1.67
CA ALA A 53 -8.59 -1.02 -1.30
C ALA A 53 -8.86 -2.53 -1.20
N ARG A 54 -8.37 -3.32 -2.17
CA ARG A 54 -8.47 -4.78 -2.14
C ARG A 54 -7.70 -5.41 -0.99
N ALA A 55 -6.53 -4.88 -0.65
CA ALA A 55 -5.76 -5.38 0.50
C ALA A 55 -6.41 -5.03 1.85
N ALA A 56 -7.09 -3.88 1.93
CA ALA A 56 -7.83 -3.45 3.11
C ALA A 56 -9.21 -4.10 3.24
N ALA A 57 -9.69 -4.80 2.20
CA ALA A 57 -10.98 -5.46 2.22
C ALA A 57 -11.05 -6.49 3.37
N PRO A 58 -12.20 -6.61 4.07
CA PRO A 58 -12.39 -7.62 5.10
C PRO A 58 -12.04 -9.00 4.55
N ARG A 59 -11.12 -9.68 5.23
CA ARG A 59 -10.85 -11.08 4.95
C ARG A 59 -11.88 -11.87 5.74
N ASP A 60 -12.87 -12.42 5.06
CA ASP A 60 -13.77 -13.40 5.70
C ASP A 60 -12.87 -14.49 6.28
N LYS A 61 -12.80 -14.54 7.61
CA LYS A 61 -12.25 -15.69 8.29
C LYS A 61 -13.29 -16.77 8.10
N ILE A 62 -13.12 -17.60 7.07
CA ILE A 62 -13.76 -18.91 7.04
C ILE A 62 -13.17 -19.62 8.27
N ALA A 63 -13.96 -19.61 9.35
CA ALA A 63 -13.67 -20.25 10.61
C ALA A 63 -13.80 -21.76 10.48
#